data_AF-A0A1A3TLX5-F1
#
_entry.id   AF-A0A1A3TLX5-F1
#
_cell.length_a   1.000
_cell.length_b   1.000
_cell.length_c   1.000
_cell.angle_alpha   90.00
_cell.angle_beta   90.00
_cell.angle_gamma   90.00
#
_symmetry.space_group_name_H-M   'P 1'
#
loop_
_entity.id
_entity.type
_entity.pdbx_description
1 polymer ?
#
loop_
_entity_poly.entity_id
_entity_poly.type
_entity_poly.pdbx_seq_one_letter_code
_entity_poly.pdbx_strand_id
1 'polypeptide(L)'
;MPRRRRPDRGTQAPVIPIAFNLPRTVTLLADLALLGLAATHGYLLATAAGAPGYFRVYCVAVMIGCVVAAAVTWIDVDDIVPRLGWLAGSLVCTAFGTGYLISRWVSLPGLEALTGRWDLAPGSLALACAAGFLGLHLTVLIGVNVAFGQRRAWRD
;
A
#
# COMPACT_ATOMS: atom_id res chain seq x y z
N MET A 1 33.42 -38.22 36.37
CA MET A 1 32.52 -37.75 35.29
C MET A 1 33.09 -36.48 34.65
N PRO A 2 33.34 -36.44 33.34
CA PRO A 2 33.90 -35.26 32.68
C PRO A 2 32.79 -34.26 32.28
N ARG A 3 32.97 -32.99 32.64
CA ARG A 3 32.10 -31.87 32.22
C ARG A 3 32.26 -31.62 30.71
N ARG A 4 31.20 -31.84 29.92
CA ARG A 4 31.12 -31.40 28.53
C ARG A 4 31.09 -29.87 28.48
N ARG A 5 32.10 -29.25 27.85
CA ARG A 5 32.06 -27.82 27.49
C ARG A 5 31.00 -27.62 26.40
N ARG A 6 30.09 -26.65 26.60
CA ARG A 6 29.20 -26.15 25.54
C ARG A 6 30.06 -25.49 24.45
N PRO A 7 29.76 -25.68 23.16
CA PRO A 7 30.37 -24.89 22.10
C PRO A 7 29.90 -23.44 22.23
N ASP A 8 30.85 -22.51 22.15
CA ASP A 8 30.59 -21.07 22.11
C ASP A 8 29.62 -20.78 20.97
N ARG A 9 28.43 -20.29 21.33
CA ARG A 9 27.55 -19.63 20.36
C ARG A 9 28.30 -18.39 19.93
N GLY A 10 28.88 -18.45 18.74
CA GLY A 10 29.42 -17.28 18.06
C GLY A 10 28.42 -16.14 18.21
N THR A 11 28.92 -15.04 18.75
CA THR A 11 28.26 -13.75 18.82
C THR A 11 27.82 -13.37 17.41
N GLN A 12 26.61 -13.77 17.02
CA GLN A 12 25.89 -13.06 15.99
C GLN A 12 25.75 -11.65 16.53
N ALA A 13 26.48 -10.72 15.92
CA ALA A 13 26.29 -9.30 16.18
C ALA A 13 24.78 -9.03 16.08
N PRO A 14 24.18 -8.34 17.06
CA PRO A 14 22.79 -7.93 16.92
C PRO A 14 22.73 -7.08 15.66
N VAL A 15 22.12 -7.61 14.60
CA VAL A 15 21.53 -6.74 13.59
C VAL A 15 20.48 -6.02 14.40
N ILE A 16 20.75 -4.76 14.76
CA ILE A 16 19.75 -3.90 15.39
C ILE A 16 18.96 -3.37 14.18
N PRO A 17 17.83 -3.99 13.78
CA PRO A 17 16.94 -3.30 12.87
C PRO A 17 16.55 -2.00 13.56
N ILE A 18 16.83 -0.87 12.91
CA ILE A 18 16.31 0.41 13.36
C ILE A 18 14.78 0.28 13.30
N ALA A 19 14.14 0.25 14.47
CA ALA A 19 12.70 0.11 14.60
C ALA A 19 12.09 1.47 14.95
N PHE A 20 11.24 2.00 14.08
CA PHE A 20 10.52 3.25 14.34
C PHE A 20 9.15 2.95 14.95
N ASN A 21 8.98 3.32 16.21
CA ASN A 21 7.71 3.15 16.93
C ASN A 21 6.80 4.39 16.78
N LEU A 22 6.38 4.69 15.54
CA LEU A 22 5.37 5.72 15.26
C LEU A 22 4.15 5.13 14.52
N PRO A 23 3.38 4.24 15.17
CA PRO A 23 2.33 3.46 14.52
C PRO A 23 1.24 4.28 13.84
N ARG A 24 0.85 5.40 14.46
CA ARG A 24 -0.12 6.33 13.86
C ARG A 24 0.46 7.05 12.65
N THR A 25 1.72 7.48 12.70
CA THR A 25 2.35 8.18 11.57
C THR A 25 2.50 7.27 10.36
N VAL A 26 2.94 6.03 10.57
CA VAL A 26 3.07 5.03 9.49
C VAL A 26 1.71 4.74 8.85
N THR A 27 0.67 4.57 9.67
CA THR A 27 -0.69 4.31 9.19
C THR A 27 -1.25 5.53 8.45
N LEU A 28 -1.10 6.73 9.01
CA LEU A 28 -1.52 7.99 8.35
C LEU A 28 -0.82 8.19 7.00
N LEU A 29 0.47 7.88 6.89
CA LEU A 29 1.19 7.99 5.62
C LEU A 29 0.70 6.96 4.61
N ALA A 30 0.38 5.74 5.06
CA ALA A 30 -0.18 4.72 4.20
C ALA A 30 -1.59 5.11 3.72
N ASP A 31 -2.44 5.62 4.61
CA ASP A 31 -3.78 6.09 4.25
C ASP A 31 -3.72 7.31 3.34
N LEU A 32 -2.78 8.23 3.56
CA LEU A 32 -2.54 9.35 2.65
C LEU A 32 -2.18 8.87 1.24
N ALA A 33 -1.40 7.80 1.14
CA ALA A 33 -1.08 7.19 -0.15
C ALA A 33 -2.32 6.56 -0.80
N LEU A 34 -3.16 5.83 -0.06
CA LEU A 34 -4.43 5.29 -0.56
C LEU A 34 -5.40 6.40 -1.01
N LEU A 35 -5.52 7.46 -0.21
CA LEU A 35 -6.37 8.61 -0.52
C LEU A 35 -5.84 9.40 -1.71
N GLY A 36 -4.53 9.54 -1.88
CA GLY A 36 -3.92 10.13 -3.06
C GLY A 36 -4.22 9.33 -4.33
N LEU A 37 -4.17 7.99 -4.24
CA LEU A 37 -4.56 7.09 -5.33
C LEU A 37 -6.06 7.26 -5.67
N ALA A 38 -6.93 7.29 -4.66
CA ALA A 38 -8.37 7.51 -4.85
C ALA A 38 -8.67 8.89 -5.46
N ALA A 39 -8.05 9.95 -4.94
CA ALA A 39 -8.22 11.32 -5.42
C ALA A 39 -7.80 11.45 -6.89
N THR A 40 -6.72 10.77 -7.29
CA THR A 40 -6.27 10.74 -8.69
C THR A 40 -7.30 10.09 -9.61
N HIS A 41 -7.94 8.99 -9.18
CA HIS A 41 -9.02 8.37 -9.94
C HIS A 41 -10.28 9.25 -9.99
N GLY A 42 -10.59 9.96 -8.91
CA GLY A 42 -11.67 10.95 -8.89
C GLY A 42 -11.42 12.12 -9.85
N TYR A 43 -10.19 12.63 -9.90
CA TYR A 43 -9.78 13.66 -10.86
C TYR A 43 -9.98 13.19 -12.30
N LEU A 44 -9.60 11.96 -12.63
CA LEU A 44 -9.79 11.40 -13.97
C LEU A 44 -11.26 11.23 -14.31
N LEU A 45 -12.07 10.75 -13.37
CA LEU A 45 -13.52 10.62 -13.56
C LEU A 45 -14.17 11.99 -13.84
N ALA A 46 -13.70 13.03 -13.17
CA ALA A 46 -14.21 14.40 -13.34
C ALA A 46 -13.72 15.09 -14.63
N THR A 47 -12.55 14.72 -15.15
CA THR A 47 -11.89 15.47 -16.22
C THR A 47 -11.79 14.72 -17.55
N ALA A 48 -12.01 13.41 -17.57
CA ALA A 48 -11.98 12.59 -18.77
C ALA A 48 -13.35 12.56 -19.47
N ALA A 49 -13.64 13.61 -20.25
CA ALA A 49 -14.80 13.62 -21.12
C ALA A 49 -14.71 12.46 -22.14
N GLY A 50 -15.82 11.75 -22.34
CA GLY A 50 -15.90 10.64 -23.30
C GLY A 50 -15.29 9.32 -22.82
N ALA A 51 -14.83 9.22 -21.56
CA ALA A 51 -14.30 7.95 -21.05
C ALA A 51 -15.36 6.83 -21.11
N PRO A 52 -14.99 5.62 -21.57
CA PRO A 52 -15.91 4.50 -21.71
C PRO A 52 -16.41 4.03 -20.34
N GLY A 53 -17.61 3.44 -20.31
CA GLY A 53 -18.28 3.06 -19.06
C GLY A 53 -17.45 2.13 -18.17
N TYR A 54 -16.73 1.18 -18.76
CA TYR A 54 -15.87 0.26 -18.02
C TYR A 54 -14.73 0.98 -17.28
N PHE A 55 -14.18 2.07 -17.85
CA PHE A 55 -13.13 2.85 -17.19
C PHE A 55 -13.70 3.61 -15.97
N ARG A 56 -14.92 4.13 -16.07
CA ARG A 56 -15.59 4.78 -14.94
C ARG A 56 -15.85 3.80 -13.80
N VAL A 57 -16.33 2.60 -14.13
CA VAL A 57 -16.53 1.51 -13.16
C VAL A 57 -15.22 1.15 -12.48
N TYR A 58 -14.14 1.01 -13.26
CA TYR A 58 -12.79 0.79 -12.73
C TYR A 58 -12.36 1.91 -11.75
N CYS A 59 -12.49 3.18 -12.13
CA CYS A 59 -12.14 4.31 -11.26
C CYS A 59 -12.91 4.27 -9.93
N VAL A 60 -14.23 4.06 -9.99
CA VAL A 60 -15.09 3.97 -8.80
C VAL A 60 -14.69 2.79 -7.93
N ALA A 61 -14.40 1.63 -8.52
CA ALA A 61 -13.98 0.44 -7.78
C ALA A 61 -12.65 0.67 -7.03
N VAL A 62 -11.65 1.29 -7.69
CA VAL A 62 -10.38 1.64 -7.05
C VAL A 62 -10.59 2.65 -5.92
N MET A 63 -11.39 3.69 -6.14
CA MET A 63 -11.71 4.67 -5.10
C MET A 63 -12.33 4.04 -3.86
N ILE A 64 -13.36 3.21 -4.04
CA ILE A 64 -14.02 2.49 -2.94
C ILE A 64 -13.02 1.59 -2.23
N GLY A 65 -12.23 0.81 -2.98
CA GLY A 65 -11.21 -0.08 -2.43
C GLY A 65 -10.20 0.66 -1.54
N CYS A 66 -9.68 1.80 -2.01
CA CYS A 66 -8.77 2.64 -1.24
C CYS A 66 -9.41 3.20 0.03
N VAL A 67 -10.62 3.75 -0.07
CA VAL A 67 -11.31 4.38 1.08
C VAL A 67 -11.68 3.32 2.12
N VAL A 68 -12.18 2.16 1.70
CA VAL A 68 -12.51 1.05 2.61
C VAL A 68 -11.24 0.53 3.27
N ALA A 69 -10.16 0.30 2.53
CA ALA A 69 -8.90 -0.15 3.11
C ALA A 69 -8.37 0.85 4.15
N ALA A 70 -8.38 2.14 3.84
CA ALA A 70 -7.97 3.21 4.75
C ALA A 70 -8.90 3.39 5.95
N ALA A 71 -10.19 3.08 5.84
CA ALA A 71 -11.10 3.13 7.00
C ALA A 71 -10.84 1.94 7.94
N VAL A 72 -10.60 0.76 7.37
CA VAL A 72 -10.39 -0.49 8.11
C VAL A 72 -9.08 -0.48 8.91
N THR A 73 -8.05 0.23 8.47
CA THR A 73 -6.78 0.39 9.22
C THR A 73 -6.95 1.08 10.58
N TRP A 74 -8.03 1.83 10.80
CA TRP A 74 -8.32 2.54 12.06
C TRP A 74 -9.27 1.83 13.01
N ILE A 75 -9.89 0.73 12.57
CA ILE A 75 -10.79 -0.04 13.42
C ILE A 75 -9.94 -0.93 14.33
N ASP A 76 -9.65 -0.44 15.54
CA ASP A 76 -8.89 -1.15 16.58
C ASP A 76 -9.75 -2.19 17.31
N VAL A 77 -10.39 -3.08 16.54
CA VAL A 77 -11.17 -4.21 17.04
C VAL A 77 -10.44 -5.48 16.63
N ASP A 78 -9.67 -6.04 17.57
CA ASP A 78 -8.74 -7.15 17.37
C ASP A 78 -7.64 -6.83 16.33
N ASP A 79 -6.40 -7.29 16.54
CA ASP A 79 -5.28 -7.06 15.59
C ASP A 79 -5.58 -7.63 14.17
N ILE A 80 -6.70 -8.32 13.97
CA ILE A 80 -7.18 -8.86 12.69
C ILE A 80 -7.68 -7.74 11.77
N VAL A 81 -8.48 -6.80 12.28
CA VAL A 81 -9.16 -5.81 11.42
C VAL A 81 -8.16 -4.83 10.79
N PRO A 82 -7.21 -4.24 11.52
CA PRO A 82 -6.16 -3.41 10.92
C PRO A 82 -5.36 -4.19 9.87
N ARG A 83 -5.03 -5.46 10.14
CA ARG A 83 -4.31 -6.33 9.19
C ARG A 83 -5.09 -6.55 7.89
N LEU A 84 -6.42 -6.70 7.96
CA LEU A 84 -7.26 -6.79 6.77
C LEU A 84 -7.22 -5.50 5.95
N GLY A 85 -7.20 -4.33 6.60
CA GLY A 85 -7.04 -3.04 5.92
C GLY A 85 -5.73 -2.96 5.13
N TRP A 86 -4.62 -3.36 5.74
CA TRP A 86 -3.32 -3.42 5.07
C TRP A 86 -3.28 -4.40 3.88
N LEU A 87 -3.89 -5.58 4.03
CA LEU A 87 -3.99 -6.57 2.95
C LEU A 87 -4.88 -6.09 1.80
N ALA A 88 -6.03 -5.49 2.11
CA ALA A 88 -6.95 -4.93 1.11
C ALA A 88 -6.27 -3.79 0.34
N GLY A 89 -5.59 -2.87 1.03
CA GLY A 89 -4.81 -1.81 0.40
C GLY A 89 -3.73 -2.37 -0.53
N SER A 90 -3.02 -3.42 -0.10
CA SER A 90 -2.00 -4.07 -0.94
C SER A 90 -2.59 -4.69 -2.19
N LEU A 91 -3.72 -5.39 -2.07
CA LEU A 91 -4.41 -5.97 -3.22
C LEU A 91 -4.79 -4.89 -4.23
N VAL A 92 -5.37 -3.78 -3.76
CA VAL A 92 -5.76 -2.65 -4.61
C VAL A 92 -4.54 -2.02 -5.29
N CYS A 93 -3.48 -1.71 -4.53
CA CYS A 93 -2.26 -1.08 -5.07
C CYS A 93 -1.51 -2.00 -6.05
N THR A 94 -1.42 -3.30 -5.77
CA THR A 94 -0.80 -4.27 -6.69
C THR A 94 -1.65 -4.43 -7.96
N ALA A 95 -2.96 -4.59 -7.85
CA ALA A 95 -3.85 -4.68 -9.00
C ALA A 95 -3.77 -3.42 -9.89
N PHE A 96 -3.78 -2.24 -9.26
CA PHE A 96 -3.54 -0.97 -9.94
C PHE A 96 -2.18 -0.95 -10.64
N GLY A 97 -1.09 -1.25 -9.93
CA GLY A 97 0.27 -1.19 -10.47
C GLY A 97 0.46 -2.14 -11.66
N THR A 98 -0.05 -3.37 -11.55
CA THR A 98 -0.05 -4.33 -12.65
C THR A 98 -0.86 -3.83 -13.84
N GLY A 99 -2.08 -3.32 -13.61
CA GLY A 99 -2.92 -2.74 -14.67
C GLY A 99 -2.26 -1.56 -15.36
N TYR A 100 -1.64 -0.67 -14.59
CA TYR A 100 -0.89 0.48 -15.09
C TYR A 100 0.28 0.03 -15.99
N LEU A 101 1.06 -0.97 -15.56
CA LEU A 101 2.16 -1.48 -16.37
C LEU A 101 1.66 -2.16 -17.65
N ILE A 102 0.59 -2.97 -17.58
CA ILE A 102 0.00 -3.61 -18.76
C ILE A 102 -0.52 -2.56 -19.75
N SER A 103 -1.14 -1.48 -19.26
CA SER A 103 -1.63 -0.39 -20.12
C SER A 103 -0.52 0.33 -20.90
N ARG A 104 0.76 0.15 -20.55
CA ARG A 104 1.90 0.67 -21.33
C ARG A 104 2.17 -0.12 -22.61
N TRP A 105 1.72 -1.37 -22.65
CA TRP A 105 1.98 -2.28 -23.77
C TRP A 105 0.73 -2.55 -24.61
N VAL A 106 -0.45 -2.25 -24.07
CA VAL A 106 -1.73 -2.55 -24.70
C VAL A 106 -2.59 -1.30 -24.76
N SER A 107 -2.98 -0.90 -25.97
CA SER A 107 -4.01 0.13 -26.17
C SER A 107 -5.39 -0.46 -25.89
N LEU A 108 -6.14 0.16 -24.99
CA LEU A 108 -7.51 -0.23 -24.69
C LEU A 108 -8.49 0.55 -25.58
N PRO A 109 -9.47 -0.13 -26.21
CA PRO A 109 -10.42 0.53 -27.12
C PRO A 109 -11.18 1.67 -26.45
N GLY A 110 -11.14 2.87 -27.03
CA GLY A 110 -11.86 4.03 -26.49
C GLY A 110 -11.16 4.72 -25.31
N LEU A 111 -9.93 4.34 -24.99
CA LEU A 111 -9.05 5.05 -24.06
C LEU A 111 -7.92 5.81 -24.77
N GLU A 112 -7.92 5.89 -26.11
CA GLU A 112 -6.83 6.56 -26.86
C GLU A 112 -6.67 8.03 -26.46
N ALA A 113 -7.80 8.72 -26.22
CA ALA A 113 -7.83 10.11 -25.75
C ALA A 113 -7.31 10.27 -24.30
N LEU A 114 -7.31 9.21 -23.50
CA LEU A 114 -6.77 9.21 -22.15
C LEU A 114 -5.26 8.95 -22.12
N THR A 115 -4.71 8.20 -23.08
CA THR A 115 -3.30 7.75 -23.07
C THR A 115 -2.36 8.92 -22.77
N GLY A 116 -2.42 10.02 -23.52
CA GLY A 116 -1.57 11.20 -23.27
C GLY A 116 -1.81 11.95 -21.94
N ARG A 117 -3.03 11.92 -21.38
CA ARG A 117 -3.37 12.60 -20.10
C ARG A 117 -3.09 11.74 -18.88
N TRP A 118 -3.24 10.42 -19.01
CA TRP A 118 -2.85 9.42 -18.03
C TRP A 118 -1.32 9.37 -17.87
N ASP A 119 -0.58 9.70 -18.93
CA ASP A 119 0.86 9.48 -19.00
C ASP A 119 1.76 10.49 -18.28
N LEU A 120 1.32 11.72 -18.03
CA LEU A 120 2.23 12.78 -17.55
C LEU A 120 2.18 13.02 -16.04
N ALA A 121 1.03 13.38 -15.48
CA ALA A 121 0.92 13.74 -14.06
C ALA A 121 0.01 12.80 -13.23
N PRO A 122 -1.21 12.46 -13.69
CA PRO A 122 -2.11 11.60 -12.92
C PRO A 122 -1.58 10.17 -12.78
N GLY A 123 -1.13 9.53 -13.86
CA GLY A 123 -0.63 8.15 -13.80
C GLY A 123 0.63 8.01 -12.94
N SER A 124 1.57 8.94 -13.06
CA SER A 124 2.79 8.98 -12.25
C SER A 124 2.48 9.19 -10.76
N LEU A 125 1.57 10.10 -10.43
CA LEU A 125 1.12 10.32 -9.06
C LEU A 125 0.44 9.08 -8.49
N ALA A 126 -0.47 8.47 -9.25
CA ALA A 126 -1.16 7.24 -8.85
C ALA A 126 -0.16 6.09 -8.60
N LEU A 127 0.85 5.93 -9.48
CA LEU A 127 1.91 4.96 -9.29
C LEU A 127 2.76 5.24 -8.04
N ALA A 128 3.13 6.51 -7.81
CA ALA A 128 3.88 6.91 -6.63
C ALA A 128 3.10 6.62 -5.33
N CYS A 129 1.80 6.91 -5.32
CA CYS A 129 0.91 6.57 -4.22
C CYS A 129 0.83 5.05 -3.99
N ALA A 130 0.60 4.27 -5.04
CA ALA A 130 0.53 2.81 -4.92
C ALA A 130 1.86 2.20 -4.44
N ALA A 131 2.98 2.65 -5.00
CA ALA A 131 4.32 2.22 -4.59
C ALA A 131 4.65 2.65 -3.15
N GLY A 132 4.26 3.87 -2.76
CA GLY A 132 4.43 4.39 -1.41
C GLY A 132 3.68 3.54 -0.37
N PHE A 133 2.42 3.20 -0.64
CA PHE A 133 1.66 2.29 0.21
C PHE A 133 2.32 0.91 0.33
N LEU A 134 2.69 0.30 -0.81
CA LEU A 134 3.32 -1.02 -0.83
C LEU A 134 4.67 -1.02 -0.10
N GLY A 135 5.46 0.03 -0.27
CA GLY A 135 6.72 0.23 0.45
C GLY A 135 6.48 0.31 1.96
N LEU A 136 5.52 1.11 2.41
CA LEU A 136 5.16 1.21 3.83
C LEU A 136 4.68 -0.15 4.38
N HIS A 137 3.80 -0.85 3.67
CA HIS A 137 3.34 -2.17 4.13
C HIS A 137 4.50 -3.17 4.19
N LEU A 138 5.43 -3.15 3.24
CA LEU A 138 6.64 -3.97 3.30
C LEU A 138 7.46 -3.66 4.55
N THR A 139 7.65 -2.38 4.91
CA THR A 139 8.36 -2.01 6.14
C THR A 139 7.69 -2.52 7.42
N VAL A 140 6.35 -2.59 7.42
CA VAL A 140 5.57 -3.16 8.54
C VAL A 140 5.75 -4.68 8.60
N LEU A 141 5.74 -5.37 7.46
CA LEU A 141 5.92 -6.81 7.39
C LEU A 141 7.29 -7.25 7.90
N ILE A 142 8.36 -6.55 7.47
CA ILE A 142 9.75 -6.82 7.88
C ILE A 142 10.08 -6.33 9.30
N GLY A 143 9.17 -5.57 9.94
CA GLY A 143 9.34 -5.12 11.33
C GLY A 143 10.19 -3.86 11.52
N VAL A 144 10.47 -3.10 10.45
CA VAL A 144 11.12 -1.78 10.54
C VAL A 144 10.16 -0.73 11.11
N ASN A 145 8.89 -0.81 10.73
CA ASN A 145 7.83 0.06 11.22
C ASN A 145 6.75 -0.75 11.95
N VAL A 146 6.12 -0.14 12.95
CA VAL A 146 4.89 -0.66 13.57
C VAL A 146 3.71 0.07 12.93
N ALA A 147 2.58 -0.61 12.72
CA ALA A 147 1.34 0.00 12.27
C ALA A 147 0.34 0.15 13.44
N PHE A 148 -0.61 1.08 13.30
CA PHE A 148 -1.68 1.24 14.28
C PHE A 148 -2.52 -0.04 14.37
N GLY A 149 -2.92 -0.43 15.59
CA GLY A 149 -3.65 -1.68 15.84
C GLY A 149 -2.86 -2.96 15.55
N GLN A 150 -1.52 -2.92 15.50
CA GLN A 150 -0.65 -4.10 15.48
C GLN A 150 0.27 -4.07 16.71
N ARG A 151 -0.07 -4.82 17.76
CA ARG A 151 0.80 -4.95 18.94
C ARG A 151 1.86 -6.03 18.70
N ARG A 152 2.87 -5.76 17.88
CA ARG A 152 4.05 -6.65 17.85
C ARG A 152 4.88 -6.44 19.12
N ALA A 153 4.97 -7.52 19.90
CA ALA A 153 5.74 -7.72 21.12
C ALA A 153 7.07 -6.98 21.16
N TRP A 154 7.10 -5.87 21.90
CA TRP A 154 8.32 -5.41 22.56
C TRP A 154 8.20 -5.82 24.02
N ARG A 155 9.19 -6.56 24.53
CA ARG A 155 9.43 -6.61 25.97
C ARG A 155 10.16 -5.32 26.32
N ASP A 156 9.62 -4.59 27.27
CA ASP A 156 10.39 -3.59 28.02
C ASP A 156 11.56 -4.28 28.76
#